data_AF-A0A0F6AHH3-F1
#
_entry.id   AF-A0A0F6AHH3-F1
#
_cell.length_a   1.000
_cell.length_b   1.000
_cell.length_c   1.000
_cell.angle_alpha   90.00
_cell.angle_beta   90.00
_cell.angle_gamma   90.00
#
_symmetry.space_group_name_H-M   'P 1'
#
loop_
_entity.id
_entity.type
_entity.pdbx_description
1 polymer ?
#
loop_
_entity_poly.entity_id
_entity_poly.type
_entity_poly.pdbx_seq_one_letter_code
_entity_poly.pdbx_strand_id
1 'polypeptide(L)'
;MPFYLSPKVFSNQAKVLVKHWPFKPIKISAARNLLSQLYGYKNDHHYRKVLMTAHATSLAPCSEEIVQSHYREWIQRFAKLGAMNEIQARQLMHMLWPAYLNPNYSLTTKMYHALFRFNGHCTDFLNDEIKNVEIKYDFDDTPAIGDAIQAMGIPHTEVGLIRVNDKNVDLNFRLNDGDKVSVYSSSAEYTNSNMPWKPNGELTFLLDVHLGGLARYLRMAGFNCLFENHDHGDSVLAEVASVGEYILLTRDKGLLKHSKVKYGRWVRAVKPIEQFREIVKHYHLADHFNPLSRCIKCNGTITTVKKEEIKTKVPKKVYVNNITFSQCAKCEQVYWQGGHFGKIQKILTDVKNRGL
;
A
#
# COMPACT_ATOMS: atom_id res chain seq x y z
N MET A 1 -20.33 -22.62 -9.35
CA MET A 1 -20.32 -21.18 -9.01
C MET A 1 -19.26 -20.96 -7.93
N PRO A 2 -18.50 -19.85 -7.90
CA PRO A 2 -17.51 -19.64 -6.85
C PRO A 2 -18.17 -19.35 -5.49
N PHE A 3 -17.48 -19.67 -4.39
CA PHE A 3 -17.94 -19.38 -3.03
C PHE A 3 -17.27 -18.14 -2.46
N TYR A 4 -17.99 -17.37 -1.65
CA TYR A 4 -17.40 -16.25 -0.93
C TYR A 4 -16.51 -16.75 0.21
N LEU A 5 -15.24 -16.35 0.18
CA LEU A 5 -14.32 -16.47 1.30
C LEU A 5 -13.77 -15.07 1.60
N SER A 6 -13.76 -14.68 2.87
CA SER A 6 -13.14 -13.41 3.26
C SER A 6 -11.63 -13.45 2.96
N PRO A 7 -11.01 -12.31 2.58
CA PRO A 7 -9.56 -12.27 2.33
C PRO A 7 -8.71 -12.76 3.50
N LYS A 8 -9.19 -12.62 4.74
CA LYS A 8 -8.52 -13.13 5.93
C LYS A 8 -8.54 -14.65 5.97
N VAL A 9 -9.73 -15.26 5.86
CA VAL A 9 -9.90 -16.73 5.83
C VAL A 9 -9.07 -17.33 4.70
N PHE A 10 -9.17 -16.76 3.50
CA PHE A 10 -8.42 -17.22 2.34
C PHE A 10 -6.90 -17.12 2.52
N SER A 11 -6.42 -16.01 3.09
CA SER A 11 -4.98 -15.82 3.39
C SER A 11 -4.48 -16.79 4.47
N ASN A 12 -5.28 -17.01 5.52
CA ASN A 12 -4.96 -17.97 6.58
C ASN A 12 -4.92 -19.40 6.04
N GLN A 13 -5.92 -19.80 5.24
CA GLN A 13 -5.94 -21.09 4.56
C GLN A 13 -4.73 -21.28 3.65
N ALA A 14 -4.31 -20.25 2.91
CA ALA A 14 -3.11 -20.33 2.08
C ALA A 14 -1.84 -20.58 2.92
N LYS A 15 -1.71 -19.93 4.09
CA LYS A 15 -0.60 -20.18 5.03
C LYS A 15 -0.65 -21.60 5.60
N VAL A 16 -1.84 -22.09 5.96
CA VAL A 16 -2.05 -23.48 6.40
C VAL A 16 -1.59 -24.46 5.33
N LEU A 17 -1.98 -24.24 4.07
CA LEU A 17 -1.52 -25.09 2.96
C LEU A 17 -0.01 -25.07 2.79
N VAL A 18 0.63 -23.90 2.80
CA VAL A 18 2.10 -23.82 2.69
C VAL A 18 2.78 -24.62 3.81
N LYS A 19 2.25 -24.53 5.04
CA LYS A 19 2.83 -25.19 6.21
C LYS A 19 2.63 -26.71 6.22
N HIS A 20 1.47 -27.18 5.77
CA HIS A 20 1.06 -28.58 5.89
C HIS A 20 1.05 -29.35 4.56
N TRP A 21 1.61 -28.76 3.49
CA TRP A 21 1.67 -29.40 2.18
C TRP A 21 2.44 -30.73 2.26
N PRO A 22 1.88 -31.84 1.75
CA PRO A 22 2.46 -33.18 1.92
C PRO A 22 3.68 -33.45 1.03
N PHE A 23 4.01 -32.54 0.11
CA PHE A 23 5.10 -32.68 -0.84
C PHE A 23 6.17 -31.60 -0.63
N LYS A 24 6.97 -31.32 -1.67
CA LYS A 24 7.93 -30.20 -1.65
C LYS A 24 7.21 -28.90 -1.27
N PRO A 25 7.84 -28.04 -0.43
CA PRO A 25 7.25 -26.79 0.00
C PRO A 25 6.77 -25.95 -1.19
N ILE A 26 5.53 -25.47 -1.12
CA ILE A 26 4.94 -24.62 -2.14
C ILE A 26 5.02 -23.15 -1.74
N LYS A 27 5.18 -22.27 -2.73
CA LYS A 27 5.10 -20.82 -2.51
C LYS A 27 3.66 -20.42 -2.16
N ILE A 28 3.50 -19.33 -1.41
CA ILE A 28 2.18 -18.78 -1.04
C ILE A 28 1.32 -18.46 -2.27
N SER A 29 1.92 -18.03 -3.38
CA SER A 29 1.21 -17.77 -4.64
C SER A 29 0.60 -19.03 -5.25
N ALA A 30 1.30 -20.16 -5.18
CA ALA A 30 0.80 -21.46 -5.64
C ALA A 30 -0.34 -21.96 -4.74
N ALA A 31 -0.19 -21.84 -3.42
CA ALA A 31 -1.23 -22.19 -2.45
C ALA A 31 -2.52 -21.39 -2.68
N ARG A 32 -2.40 -20.07 -2.88
CA ARG A 32 -3.55 -19.20 -3.22
C ARG A 32 -4.21 -19.63 -4.52
N ASN A 33 -3.44 -19.95 -5.56
CA ASN A 33 -4.01 -20.38 -6.83
C ASN A 33 -4.79 -21.71 -6.70
N LEU A 34 -4.26 -22.68 -5.94
CA LEU A 34 -4.95 -23.94 -5.64
C LEU A 34 -6.26 -23.70 -4.89
N LEU A 35 -6.26 -22.86 -3.85
CA LEU A 35 -7.48 -22.53 -3.09
C LEU A 35 -8.50 -21.80 -3.96
N SER A 36 -8.08 -20.85 -4.79
CA SER A 36 -8.97 -20.20 -5.74
C SER A 36 -9.67 -21.23 -6.63
N GLN A 37 -8.90 -22.15 -7.20
CA GLN A 37 -9.45 -23.21 -8.04
C GLN A 37 -10.32 -24.18 -7.25
N LEU A 38 -10.00 -24.50 -6.01
CA LEU A 38 -10.82 -25.34 -5.13
C LEU A 38 -12.21 -24.73 -4.93
N TYR A 39 -12.28 -23.43 -4.61
CA TYR A 39 -13.53 -22.73 -4.33
C TYR A 39 -14.24 -22.16 -5.57
N GLY A 40 -13.92 -22.67 -6.77
CA GLY A 40 -14.66 -22.36 -7.99
C GLY A 40 -14.20 -21.12 -8.75
N TYR A 41 -13.10 -20.47 -8.35
CA TYR A 41 -12.48 -19.38 -9.10
C TYR A 41 -11.51 -19.91 -10.16
N LYS A 42 -11.23 -19.11 -11.21
CA LYS A 42 -10.26 -19.50 -12.25
C LYS A 42 -8.81 -19.52 -11.72
N ASN A 43 -8.46 -18.54 -10.88
CA ASN A 43 -7.14 -18.35 -10.27
C ASN A 43 -7.21 -17.25 -9.17
N ASP A 44 -6.09 -16.97 -8.47
CA ASP A 44 -6.01 -15.94 -7.42
C ASP A 44 -6.36 -14.54 -7.92
N HIS A 45 -6.01 -14.22 -9.17
CA HIS A 45 -6.38 -12.93 -9.77
C HIS A 45 -7.91 -12.82 -9.97
N HIS A 46 -8.57 -13.88 -10.43
CA HIS A 46 -10.02 -13.94 -10.56
C HIS A 46 -10.72 -13.80 -9.20
N TYR A 47 -10.21 -14.48 -8.16
CA TYR A 47 -10.70 -14.35 -6.79
C TYR A 47 -10.65 -12.89 -6.31
N ARG A 48 -9.47 -12.25 -6.41
CA ARG A 48 -9.31 -10.84 -6.00
C ARG A 48 -10.22 -9.90 -6.77
N LYS A 49 -10.33 -10.10 -8.09
CA LYS A 49 -11.19 -9.26 -8.94
C LYS A 49 -12.65 -9.35 -8.52
N VAL A 50 -13.16 -10.57 -8.28
CA VAL A 50 -14.57 -10.79 -7.88
C VAL A 50 -14.86 -10.21 -6.50
N LEU A 51 -13.91 -10.28 -5.56
CA LEU A 51 -14.09 -9.67 -4.24
C LEU A 51 -14.06 -8.13 -4.25
N MET A 52 -13.49 -7.53 -5.28
CA MET A 52 -13.45 -6.08 -5.47
C MET A 52 -14.64 -5.54 -6.28
N THR A 53 -15.61 -6.38 -6.65
CA THR A 53 -16.81 -5.96 -7.39
C THR A 53 -18.08 -6.18 -6.56
N ALA A 54 -19.17 -5.53 -6.95
CA ALA A 54 -20.49 -5.75 -6.35
C ALA A 54 -20.93 -7.22 -6.40
N HIS A 55 -20.38 -8.02 -7.33
CA HIS A 55 -20.66 -9.46 -7.39
C HIS A 55 -20.29 -10.23 -6.13
N ALA A 56 -19.36 -9.75 -5.31
CA ALA A 56 -19.02 -10.40 -4.03
C ALA A 56 -20.25 -10.62 -3.13
N THR A 57 -21.21 -9.69 -3.12
CA THR A 57 -22.42 -9.76 -2.28
C THR A 57 -23.44 -10.79 -2.78
N SER A 58 -23.30 -11.25 -4.03
CA SER A 58 -24.14 -12.29 -4.65
C SER A 58 -23.59 -13.71 -4.46
N LEU A 59 -22.36 -13.85 -3.96
CA LEU A 59 -21.73 -15.15 -3.75
C LEU A 59 -22.21 -15.79 -2.45
N ALA A 60 -22.42 -17.11 -2.48
CA ALA A 60 -22.76 -17.86 -1.28
C ALA A 60 -21.53 -17.96 -0.35
N PRO A 61 -21.64 -17.55 0.93
CA PRO A 61 -20.57 -17.74 1.92
C PRO A 61 -20.34 -19.21 2.23
N CYS A 62 -19.11 -19.58 2.60
CA CYS A 62 -18.81 -20.91 3.12
C CYS A 62 -19.32 -21.08 4.56
N SER A 63 -20.62 -21.25 4.73
CA SER A 63 -21.23 -21.68 6.00
C SER A 63 -20.94 -23.16 6.30
N GLU A 64 -21.26 -23.61 7.53
CA GLU A 64 -21.17 -25.02 7.90
C GLU A 64 -21.91 -25.94 6.93
N GLU A 65 -23.15 -25.57 6.57
CA GLU A 65 -23.97 -26.31 5.62
C GLU A 65 -23.32 -26.39 4.23
N ILE A 66 -22.74 -25.29 3.75
CA ILE A 66 -22.04 -25.27 2.46
C ILE A 66 -20.80 -26.16 2.51
N VAL A 67 -20.00 -26.05 3.58
CA VAL A 67 -18.79 -26.85 3.75
C VAL A 67 -19.13 -28.33 3.84
N GLN A 68 -20.16 -28.71 4.60
CA GLN A 68 -20.60 -30.10 4.72
C GLN A 68 -21.18 -30.65 3.41
N SER A 69 -22.04 -29.89 2.73
CA SER A 69 -22.65 -30.31 1.46
C SER A 69 -21.65 -30.47 0.32
N HIS A 70 -20.59 -29.65 0.29
CA HIS A 70 -19.56 -29.70 -0.75
C HIS A 70 -18.30 -30.47 -0.33
N TYR A 71 -18.24 -30.99 0.90
CA TYR A 71 -17.06 -31.62 1.47
C TYR A 71 -16.47 -32.72 0.58
N ARG A 72 -17.32 -33.63 0.08
CA ARG A 72 -16.90 -34.73 -0.79
C ARG A 72 -16.37 -34.23 -2.14
N GLU A 73 -17.08 -33.28 -2.75
CA GLU A 73 -16.65 -32.68 -4.03
C GLU A 73 -15.31 -31.97 -3.87
N TRP A 74 -15.15 -31.19 -2.80
CA TRP A 74 -13.92 -30.46 -2.53
C TRP A 74 -12.74 -31.38 -2.26
N ILE A 75 -12.91 -32.51 -1.57
CA ILE A 75 -11.84 -33.51 -1.42
C ILE A 75 -11.40 -34.05 -2.77
N GLN A 76 -12.33 -34.46 -3.62
CA GLN A 76 -12.03 -35.01 -4.95
C GLN A 76 -11.34 -33.97 -5.83
N ARG A 77 -11.87 -32.75 -5.83
CA ARG A 77 -11.30 -31.63 -6.56
C ARG A 77 -9.91 -31.28 -6.06
N PHE A 78 -9.72 -31.25 -4.74
CA PHE A 78 -8.44 -30.88 -4.15
C PHE A 78 -7.38 -31.96 -4.39
N ALA A 79 -7.75 -33.25 -4.29
CA ALA A 79 -6.91 -34.38 -4.65
C ALA A 79 -6.39 -34.24 -6.10
N LYS A 80 -7.30 -33.94 -7.04
CA LYS A 80 -6.96 -33.70 -8.45
C LYS A 80 -6.05 -32.48 -8.64
N LEU A 81 -6.40 -31.34 -8.07
CA LEU A 81 -5.65 -30.09 -8.23
C LEU A 81 -4.24 -30.18 -7.62
N GLY A 82 -4.12 -30.85 -6.47
CA GLY A 82 -2.87 -30.98 -5.73
C GLY A 82 -2.03 -32.20 -6.12
N ALA A 83 -2.47 -33.00 -7.09
CA ALA A 83 -1.86 -34.29 -7.45
C ALA A 83 -1.59 -35.18 -6.22
N MET A 84 -2.59 -35.30 -5.34
CA MET A 84 -2.53 -36.07 -4.10
C MET A 84 -3.69 -37.06 -3.99
N ASN A 85 -3.60 -38.01 -3.06
CA ASN A 85 -4.71 -38.93 -2.81
C ASN A 85 -5.81 -38.28 -1.96
N GLU A 86 -7.01 -38.88 -1.93
CA GLU A 86 -8.15 -38.34 -1.18
C GLU A 86 -7.94 -38.33 0.34
N ILE A 87 -7.07 -39.20 0.88
CA ILE A 87 -6.75 -39.23 2.32
C ILE A 87 -5.96 -37.97 2.70
N GLN A 88 -4.95 -37.62 1.92
CA GLN A 88 -4.17 -36.39 2.08
C GLN A 88 -5.03 -35.14 1.89
N ALA A 89 -5.88 -35.13 0.86
CA ALA A 89 -6.81 -34.03 0.61
C ALA A 89 -7.81 -33.87 1.77
N ARG A 90 -8.31 -34.97 2.33
CA ARG A 90 -9.17 -34.97 3.52
C ARG A 90 -8.48 -34.34 4.71
N GLN A 91 -7.25 -34.76 5.03
CA GLN A 91 -6.49 -34.20 6.14
C GLN A 91 -6.32 -32.68 6.00
N LEU A 92 -5.95 -32.20 4.81
CA LEU A 92 -5.86 -30.76 4.54
C LEU A 92 -7.22 -30.06 4.67
N MET A 93 -8.31 -30.67 4.20
CA MET A 93 -9.64 -30.07 4.32
C MET A 93 -10.04 -29.83 5.77
N HIS A 94 -9.76 -30.77 6.68
CA HIS A 94 -9.98 -30.57 8.12
C HIS A 94 -9.12 -29.45 8.71
N MET A 95 -7.92 -29.20 8.17
CA MET A 95 -7.07 -28.08 8.58
C MET A 95 -7.52 -26.74 7.99
N LEU A 96 -8.19 -26.75 6.83
CA LEU A 96 -8.74 -25.55 6.19
C LEU A 96 -10.04 -25.08 6.84
N TRP A 97 -10.86 -26.02 7.28
CA TRP A 97 -12.16 -25.77 7.92
C TRP A 97 -12.26 -26.45 9.29
N PRO A 98 -11.33 -26.17 10.22
CA PRO A 98 -11.35 -26.81 11.53
C PRO A 98 -12.62 -26.47 12.28
N ALA A 99 -13.21 -25.30 12.03
CA ALA A 99 -14.42 -24.88 12.69
C ALA A 99 -15.64 -25.74 12.35
N TYR A 100 -15.77 -26.16 11.09
CA TYR A 100 -16.94 -26.90 10.59
C TYR A 100 -16.75 -28.42 10.56
N LEU A 101 -15.50 -28.89 10.57
CA LEU A 101 -15.17 -30.30 10.35
C LEU A 101 -14.49 -30.96 11.55
N ASN A 102 -14.18 -30.21 12.62
CA ASN A 102 -13.66 -30.77 13.85
C ASN A 102 -14.78 -30.86 14.89
N PRO A 103 -15.17 -32.07 15.35
CA PRO A 103 -16.25 -32.25 16.31
C PRO A 103 -15.96 -31.62 17.69
N ASN A 104 -14.70 -31.26 17.98
CA ASN A 104 -14.32 -30.55 19.20
C ASN A 104 -14.42 -29.02 19.08
N TYR A 105 -14.90 -28.51 17.95
CA TYR A 105 -15.02 -27.08 17.67
C TYR A 105 -16.50 -26.66 17.75
N SER A 106 -16.86 -25.83 18.73
CA SER A 106 -18.23 -25.32 18.86
C SER A 106 -18.36 -24.03 18.05
N LEU A 107 -19.12 -24.07 16.95
CA LEU A 107 -19.55 -22.88 16.24
C LEU A 107 -20.92 -22.44 16.73
N THR A 108 -20.99 -21.30 17.40
CA THR A 108 -22.20 -20.49 17.43
C THR A 108 -22.35 -19.89 16.03
N THR A 109 -23.29 -20.38 15.22
CA THR A 109 -23.61 -19.77 13.92
C THR A 109 -23.94 -18.28 14.11
N LYS A 110 -23.34 -17.42 13.29
CA LYS A 110 -23.99 -16.29 12.60
C LYS A 110 -22.92 -15.55 11.81
N MET A 111 -22.96 -15.65 10.49
CA MET A 111 -22.17 -14.75 9.67
C MET A 111 -22.67 -13.32 9.92
N TYR A 112 -21.78 -12.47 10.40
CA TYR A 112 -22.01 -11.07 10.71
C TYR A 112 -21.77 -10.21 9.47
N HIS A 113 -22.27 -8.98 9.50
CA HIS A 113 -22.06 -8.04 8.42
C HIS A 113 -21.82 -6.63 8.94
N ALA A 114 -21.02 -5.88 8.22
CA ALA A 114 -20.83 -4.45 8.42
C ALA A 114 -21.02 -3.72 7.09
N LEU A 115 -21.46 -2.46 7.14
CA LEU A 115 -21.64 -1.61 5.97
C LEU A 115 -20.50 -0.61 5.91
N PHE A 116 -19.70 -0.64 4.84
CA PHE A 116 -18.57 0.26 4.64
C PHE A 116 -18.88 1.33 3.61
N ARG A 117 -18.54 2.58 3.94
CA ARG A 117 -18.53 3.70 3.00
C ARG A 117 -17.13 4.30 2.94
N PHE A 118 -16.56 4.32 1.75
CA PHE A 118 -15.25 4.93 1.50
C PHE A 118 -15.42 6.32 0.89
N ASN A 119 -14.63 7.28 1.38
CA ASN A 119 -14.73 8.68 1.01
C ASN A 119 -13.37 9.24 0.56
N GLY A 120 -13.41 10.33 -0.19
CA GLY A 120 -12.22 11.00 -0.72
C GLY A 120 -11.38 10.05 -1.56
N HIS A 121 -10.06 10.10 -1.34
CA HIS A 121 -9.10 9.33 -2.11
C HIS A 121 -9.10 7.82 -1.83
N CYS A 122 -9.80 7.33 -0.79
CA CYS A 122 -9.99 5.90 -0.58
C CYS A 122 -10.78 5.26 -1.73
N THR A 123 -11.64 6.05 -2.40
CA THR A 123 -12.43 5.57 -3.54
C THR A 123 -11.59 5.25 -4.77
N ASP A 124 -10.36 5.78 -4.87
CA ASP A 124 -9.42 5.50 -5.97
C ASP A 124 -8.97 4.02 -6.01
N PHE A 125 -9.18 3.29 -4.91
CA PHE A 125 -8.85 1.87 -4.79
C PHE A 125 -10.01 0.94 -5.13
N LEU A 126 -11.20 1.50 -5.34
CA LEU A 126 -12.43 0.78 -5.62
C LEU A 126 -12.79 0.83 -7.11
N ASN A 127 -13.55 -0.17 -7.56
CA ASN A 127 -14.11 -0.19 -8.92
C ASN A 127 -15.26 0.81 -9.06
N ASP A 128 -15.47 1.37 -10.26
CA ASP A 128 -16.44 2.44 -10.49
C ASP A 128 -17.88 2.09 -10.07
N GLU A 129 -18.26 0.81 -10.19
CA GLU A 129 -19.60 0.31 -9.83
C GLU A 129 -19.91 0.39 -8.32
N ILE A 130 -18.88 0.43 -7.47
CA ILE A 130 -19.01 0.45 -6.01
C ILE A 130 -18.51 1.76 -5.41
N LYS A 131 -18.09 2.72 -6.25
CA LYS A 131 -17.75 4.06 -5.79
C LYS A 131 -19.03 4.75 -5.30
N ASN A 132 -18.95 5.33 -4.10
CA ASN A 132 -20.04 6.09 -3.45
C ASN A 132 -21.24 5.27 -2.97
N VAL A 133 -21.14 3.93 -2.92
CA VAL A 133 -22.19 3.05 -2.39
C VAL A 133 -21.73 2.46 -1.05
N GLU A 134 -22.68 2.11 -0.18
CA GLU A 134 -22.39 1.29 1.00
C GLU A 134 -22.07 -0.15 0.57
N ILE A 135 -20.89 -0.62 0.94
CA ILE A 135 -20.38 -1.96 0.64
C ILE A 135 -20.66 -2.86 1.84
N LYS A 136 -21.46 -3.91 1.63
CA LYS A 136 -21.64 -4.95 2.64
C LYS A 136 -20.37 -5.81 2.72
N TYR A 137 -19.79 -5.91 3.91
CA TYR A 137 -18.66 -6.78 4.23
C TYR A 137 -19.12 -7.85 5.21
N ASP A 138 -19.18 -9.10 4.76
CA ASP A 138 -19.56 -10.25 5.57
C ASP A 138 -18.34 -10.87 6.27
N PHE A 139 -18.49 -11.26 7.54
CA PHE A 139 -17.42 -11.85 8.35
C PHE A 139 -17.98 -12.82 9.39
N ASP A 140 -17.23 -13.86 9.72
CA ASP A 140 -17.59 -14.94 10.66
C ASP A 140 -16.66 -15.00 11.88
N ASP A 141 -15.77 -14.01 12.02
CA ASP A 141 -14.87 -13.79 13.15
C ASP A 141 -15.09 -12.40 13.78
N THR A 142 -14.06 -11.84 14.45
CA THR A 142 -14.04 -10.45 14.91
C THR A 142 -12.82 -9.74 14.31
N PRO A 143 -12.84 -9.45 12.99
CA PRO A 143 -11.67 -8.95 12.31
C PRO A 143 -11.39 -7.52 12.79
N ALA A 144 -10.10 -7.17 12.85
CA ALA A 144 -9.74 -5.77 13.00
C ALA A 144 -10.21 -4.99 11.76
N ILE A 145 -10.77 -3.81 11.95
CA ILE A 145 -11.31 -2.98 10.88
C ILE A 145 -10.25 -2.66 9.81
N GLY A 146 -8.98 -2.53 10.20
CA GLY A 146 -7.87 -2.37 9.27
C GLY A 146 -7.63 -3.57 8.35
N ASP A 147 -7.80 -4.79 8.87
CA ASP A 147 -7.73 -6.01 8.06
C ASP A 147 -8.86 -6.03 7.02
N ALA A 148 -10.09 -5.66 7.43
CA ALA A 148 -11.26 -5.58 6.55
C ALA A 148 -11.10 -4.50 5.46
N ILE A 149 -10.57 -3.33 5.82
CA ILE A 149 -10.27 -2.23 4.88
C ILE A 149 -9.26 -2.67 3.82
N GLN A 150 -8.16 -3.32 4.23
CA GLN A 150 -7.14 -3.82 3.29
C GLN A 150 -7.66 -4.95 2.40
N ALA A 151 -8.49 -5.82 2.97
CA ALA A 151 -9.20 -6.90 2.28
C ALA A 151 -10.07 -6.35 1.14
N MET A 152 -10.75 -5.22 1.35
CA MET A 152 -11.53 -4.51 0.32
C MET A 152 -10.71 -3.73 -0.69
N GLY A 153 -9.39 -3.63 -0.51
CA GLY A 153 -8.49 -3.07 -1.52
C GLY A 153 -7.68 -1.85 -1.07
N ILE A 154 -8.08 -1.19 0.00
CA ILE A 154 -7.53 0.10 0.43
C ILE A 154 -6.29 -0.13 1.32
N PRO A 155 -5.10 0.36 0.95
CA PRO A 155 -3.94 0.29 1.84
C PRO A 155 -4.20 1.05 3.14
N HIS A 156 -3.75 0.52 4.28
CA HIS A 156 -3.96 1.19 5.58
C HIS A 156 -3.27 2.55 5.65
N THR A 157 -2.18 2.75 4.90
CA THR A 157 -1.47 4.03 4.82
C THR A 157 -2.28 5.14 4.14
N GLU A 158 -3.32 4.78 3.37
CA GLU A 158 -4.22 5.74 2.70
C GLU A 158 -5.44 6.10 3.55
N VAL A 159 -5.59 5.46 4.73
CA VAL A 159 -6.68 5.70 5.66
C VAL A 159 -6.27 6.79 6.64
N GLY A 160 -6.98 7.91 6.59
CA GLY A 160 -6.77 9.04 7.49
C GLY A 160 -7.67 9.00 8.73
N LEU A 161 -8.95 8.64 8.54
CA LEU A 161 -9.94 8.61 9.61
C LEU A 161 -10.93 7.45 9.41
N ILE A 162 -11.30 6.80 10.51
CA ILE A 162 -12.31 5.75 10.54
C ILE A 162 -13.38 6.15 11.54
N ARG A 163 -14.65 6.07 11.14
CA ARG A 163 -15.81 6.22 12.01
C ARG A 163 -16.63 4.95 12.00
N VAL A 164 -16.97 4.46 13.18
CA VAL A 164 -17.93 3.35 13.37
C VAL A 164 -19.10 3.91 14.16
N ASN A 165 -20.31 3.87 13.57
CA ASN A 165 -21.52 4.41 14.18
C ASN A 165 -21.30 5.84 14.74
N ASP A 166 -20.72 6.70 13.90
CA ASP A 166 -20.34 8.10 14.17
C ASP A 166 -19.24 8.34 15.23
N LYS A 167 -18.60 7.29 15.75
CA LYS A 167 -17.46 7.40 16.67
C LYS A 167 -16.13 7.17 15.96
N ASN A 168 -15.15 8.02 16.22
CA ASN A 168 -13.79 7.84 15.69
C ASN A 168 -13.13 6.61 16.34
N VAL A 169 -12.51 5.76 15.53
CA VAL A 169 -11.79 4.55 15.98
C VAL A 169 -10.45 4.40 15.26
N ASP A 170 -9.59 3.51 15.77
CA ASP A 170 -8.33 3.14 15.11
C ASP A 170 -8.48 1.89 14.22
N LEU A 171 -7.38 1.51 13.55
CA LEU A 171 -7.33 0.32 12.67
C LEU A 171 -7.48 -1.02 13.42
N ASN A 172 -7.34 -1.03 14.75
CA ASN A 172 -7.41 -2.24 15.58
C ASN A 172 -8.82 -2.51 16.13
N PHE A 173 -9.77 -1.57 15.95
CA PHE A 173 -11.17 -1.75 16.33
C PHE A 173 -11.73 -3.05 15.77
N ARG A 174 -12.46 -3.79 16.60
CA ARG A 174 -13.05 -5.09 16.25
C ARG A 174 -14.47 -4.89 15.75
N LEU A 175 -14.74 -5.33 14.53
CA LEU A 175 -16.07 -5.22 13.92
C LEU A 175 -17.11 -6.04 14.70
N ASN A 176 -18.30 -5.48 14.83
CA ASN A 176 -19.51 -6.12 15.34
C ASN A 176 -20.59 -6.18 14.26
N ASP A 177 -21.56 -7.06 14.44
CA ASP A 177 -22.69 -7.18 13.51
C ASP A 177 -23.48 -5.86 13.42
N GLY A 178 -23.80 -5.46 12.19
CA GLY A 178 -24.54 -4.24 11.88
C GLY A 178 -23.71 -2.95 11.92
N ASP A 179 -22.40 -3.01 12.18
CA ASP A 179 -21.56 -1.81 12.24
C ASP A 179 -21.62 -1.02 10.92
N LYS A 180 -21.86 0.30 11.04
CA LYS A 180 -21.76 1.25 9.92
C LYS A 180 -20.41 1.95 9.98
N VAL A 181 -19.56 1.64 9.01
CA VAL A 181 -18.19 2.10 8.94
C VAL A 181 -18.04 3.15 7.84
N SER A 182 -17.55 4.33 8.20
CA SER A 182 -17.12 5.35 7.23
C SER A 182 -15.60 5.51 7.30
N VAL A 183 -14.94 5.35 6.16
CA VAL A 183 -13.49 5.43 6.01
C VAL A 183 -13.16 6.62 5.13
N TYR A 184 -12.27 7.49 5.60
CA TYR A 184 -11.87 8.70 4.92
C TYR A 184 -10.37 8.66 4.65
N SER A 185 -9.97 9.17 3.49
CA SER A 185 -8.56 9.39 3.20
C SER A 185 -7.96 10.49 4.07
N SER A 186 -6.64 10.58 4.11
CA SER A 186 -5.86 11.61 4.81
C SER A 186 -5.99 13.04 4.27
N SER A 187 -7.11 13.43 3.65
CA SER A 187 -7.26 14.81 3.16
C SER A 187 -7.39 15.77 4.34
N ALA A 188 -6.86 16.99 4.14
CA ALA A 188 -6.92 18.14 5.03
C ALA A 188 -8.34 18.62 5.37
N GLU A 189 -9.39 17.86 5.03
CA GLU A 189 -10.79 18.17 5.31
C GLU A 189 -11.18 17.87 6.77
N TYR A 190 -10.30 17.22 7.54
CA TYR A 190 -10.51 16.92 8.96
C TYR A 190 -9.26 17.24 9.79
N THR A 191 -8.94 18.54 9.88
CA THR A 191 -7.74 19.12 10.53
C THR A 191 -7.59 18.86 12.04
N ASN A 192 -8.50 18.12 12.69
CA ASN A 192 -8.52 17.96 14.15
C ASN A 192 -8.36 16.51 14.63
N SER A 193 -7.55 15.67 13.95
CA SER A 193 -7.25 14.34 14.49
C SER A 193 -5.75 14.03 14.52
N ASN A 194 -5.30 13.58 15.70
CA ASN A 194 -3.99 13.01 16.01
C ASN A 194 -3.73 11.69 15.26
N MET A 195 -3.99 11.65 13.95
CA MET A 195 -3.79 10.43 13.15
C MET A 195 -2.43 10.45 12.46
N PRO A 196 -1.65 9.35 12.54
CA PRO A 196 -0.26 9.31 12.10
C PRO A 196 -0.17 9.10 10.57
N TRP A 197 -0.72 10.01 9.75
CA TRP A 197 -0.58 9.95 8.29
C TRP A 197 0.81 10.44 7.79
N LYS A 198 1.61 11.00 8.71
CA LYS A 198 3.00 11.39 8.52
C LYS A 198 3.77 11.25 9.84
N PRO A 199 5.10 11.08 9.81
CA PRO A 199 5.92 11.12 11.02
C PRO A 199 5.87 12.49 11.70
N ASN A 200 6.21 12.51 12.99
CA ASN A 200 6.47 13.75 13.71
C ASN A 200 7.82 14.33 13.27
N GLY A 201 7.89 15.64 13.02
CA GLY A 201 9.14 16.31 12.61
C GLY A 201 9.30 16.48 11.10
N GLU A 202 10.56 16.51 10.63
CA GLU A 202 10.92 16.73 9.22
C GLU A 202 10.44 15.57 8.35
N LEU A 203 9.79 15.90 7.23
CA LEU A 203 9.27 14.89 6.31
C LEU A 203 10.40 14.36 5.43
N THR A 204 10.68 13.07 5.58
CA THR A 204 11.62 12.33 4.74
C THR A 204 10.88 11.32 3.88
N PHE A 205 11.37 11.11 2.67
CA PHE A 205 10.68 10.28 1.67
C PHE A 205 11.55 9.10 1.25
N LEU A 206 10.93 7.94 1.08
CA LEU A 206 11.49 6.79 0.38
C LEU A 206 10.66 6.58 -0.88
N LEU A 207 11.31 6.46 -2.04
CA LEU A 207 10.62 6.30 -3.31
C LEU A 207 10.95 4.95 -3.94
N ASP A 208 9.91 4.32 -4.47
CA ASP A 208 9.98 3.18 -5.38
C ASP A 208 10.85 3.50 -6.62
N VAL A 209 11.50 2.48 -7.18
CA VAL A 209 12.38 2.54 -8.37
C VAL A 209 11.71 3.23 -9.57
N HIS A 210 10.39 3.15 -9.69
CA HIS A 210 9.62 3.77 -10.78
C HIS A 210 9.41 5.28 -10.63
N LEU A 211 9.79 5.86 -9.49
CA LEU A 211 9.55 7.26 -9.14
C LEU A 211 10.82 8.12 -9.15
N GLY A 212 11.86 7.72 -9.88
CA GLY A 212 13.11 8.48 -9.98
C GLY A 212 12.94 9.93 -10.48
N GLY A 213 11.96 10.17 -11.36
CA GLY A 213 11.61 11.52 -11.80
C GLY A 213 11.08 12.41 -10.66
N LEU A 214 10.22 11.85 -9.79
CA LEU A 214 9.72 12.52 -8.59
C LEU A 214 10.83 12.72 -7.57
N ALA A 215 11.68 11.72 -7.36
CA ALA A 215 12.83 11.81 -6.46
C ALA A 215 13.71 13.01 -6.81
N ARG A 216 13.95 13.20 -8.11
CA ARG A 216 14.72 14.32 -8.64
C ARG A 216 14.09 15.67 -8.29
N TYR A 217 12.77 15.82 -8.46
CA TYR A 217 12.07 17.07 -8.14
C TYR A 217 12.04 17.36 -6.63
N LEU A 218 11.80 16.34 -5.79
CA LEU A 218 11.84 16.50 -4.33
C LEU A 218 13.23 16.96 -3.85
N ARG A 219 14.30 16.34 -4.35
CA ARG A 219 15.68 16.76 -4.03
C ARG A 219 16.00 18.16 -4.55
N MET A 220 15.52 18.52 -5.75
CA MET A 220 15.66 19.88 -6.29
C MET A 220 14.97 20.93 -5.40
N ALA A 221 13.83 20.58 -4.80
CA ALA A 221 13.10 21.43 -3.86
C ALA A 221 13.71 21.44 -2.44
N GLY A 222 14.72 20.59 -2.17
CA GLY A 222 15.43 20.56 -0.90
C GLY A 222 15.01 19.45 0.07
N PHE A 223 14.10 18.56 -0.31
CA PHE A 223 13.61 17.50 0.58
C PHE A 223 14.56 16.30 0.63
N ASN A 224 14.69 15.74 1.82
CA ASN A 224 15.42 14.50 2.06
C ASN A 224 14.65 13.32 1.46
N CYS A 225 15.22 12.74 0.40
CA CYS A 225 14.56 11.73 -0.42
C CYS A 225 15.54 10.59 -0.75
N LEU A 226 15.30 9.43 -0.15
CA LEU A 226 15.99 8.20 -0.46
C LEU A 226 15.35 7.55 -1.69
N PHE A 227 16.20 7.24 -2.67
CA PHE A 227 15.81 6.61 -3.93
C PHE A 227 17.04 5.94 -4.52
N GLU A 228 16.87 4.70 -4.97
CA GLU A 228 17.86 3.92 -5.68
C GLU A 228 17.28 3.38 -6.98
N ASN A 229 18.13 3.27 -8.01
CA ASN A 229 17.73 2.74 -9.31
C ASN A 229 17.60 1.21 -9.34
N HIS A 230 17.97 0.53 -8.25
CA HIS A 230 17.91 -0.92 -8.14
C HIS A 230 16.62 -1.33 -7.41
N ASP A 231 15.95 -2.34 -7.96
CA ASP A 231 14.77 -2.92 -7.32
C ASP A 231 15.21 -3.92 -6.23
N HIS A 232 15.09 -3.49 -4.97
CA HIS A 232 15.39 -4.30 -3.79
C HIS A 232 14.21 -5.19 -3.35
N GLY A 233 13.04 -5.03 -3.99
CA GLY A 233 11.80 -5.70 -3.64
C GLY A 233 11.06 -5.09 -2.44
N ASP A 234 9.76 -5.39 -2.39
CA ASP A 234 8.81 -4.77 -1.46
C ASP A 234 9.19 -4.91 0.02
N SER A 235 9.66 -6.10 0.43
CA SER A 235 9.98 -6.37 1.83
C SER A 235 11.14 -5.53 2.34
N VAL A 236 12.14 -5.25 1.49
CA VAL A 236 13.28 -4.40 1.85
C VAL A 236 12.85 -2.95 1.93
N LEU A 237 12.10 -2.47 0.94
CA LEU A 237 11.57 -1.09 0.95
C LEU A 237 10.68 -0.84 2.18
N ALA A 238 9.82 -1.80 2.54
CA ALA A 238 8.97 -1.70 3.72
C ALA A 238 9.79 -1.66 5.03
N GLU A 239 10.88 -2.43 5.12
CA GLU A 239 11.79 -2.39 6.26
C GLU A 239 12.48 -1.03 6.39
N VAL A 240 13.09 -0.55 5.30
CA VAL A 240 13.78 0.74 5.27
C VAL A 240 12.83 1.87 5.63
N ALA A 241 11.60 1.87 5.08
CA ALA A 241 10.58 2.85 5.42
C ALA A 241 10.24 2.84 6.91
N SER A 242 10.12 1.66 7.51
CA SER A 242 9.74 1.51 8.92
C SER A 242 10.83 1.96 9.88
N VAL A 243 12.08 1.56 9.62
CA VAL A 243 13.24 1.85 10.48
C VAL A 243 13.65 3.31 10.39
N GLY A 244 13.64 3.88 9.17
CA GLY A 244 14.01 5.28 8.94
C GLY A 244 12.86 6.27 9.09
N GLU A 245 11.67 5.80 9.45
CA GLU A 245 10.43 6.58 9.52
C GLU A 245 10.13 7.39 8.24
N TYR A 246 10.50 6.83 7.08
CA TYR A 246 10.25 7.46 5.80
C TYR A 246 8.78 7.35 5.41
N ILE A 247 8.28 8.39 4.75
CA ILE A 247 7.05 8.30 3.97
C ILE A 247 7.36 7.54 2.68
N LEU A 248 6.79 6.35 2.54
CA LEU A 248 6.95 5.53 1.34
C LEU A 248 6.04 6.01 0.20
N LEU A 249 6.63 6.52 -0.87
CA LEU A 249 5.92 6.89 -2.09
C LEU A 249 6.06 5.78 -3.12
N THR A 250 4.93 5.27 -3.61
CA THR A 250 4.91 4.22 -4.64
C THR A 250 3.64 4.30 -5.49
N ARG A 251 3.66 3.65 -6.64
CA ARG A 251 2.45 3.38 -7.43
C ARG A 251 1.98 1.94 -7.30
N ASP A 252 2.69 1.11 -6.54
CA ASP A 252 2.31 -0.25 -6.19
C ASP A 252 1.44 -0.27 -4.93
N LYS A 253 0.21 -0.74 -5.09
CA LYS A 253 -0.76 -0.89 -4.00
C LYS A 253 -0.37 -2.02 -3.04
N GLY A 254 0.30 -3.06 -3.54
CA GLY A 254 0.76 -4.21 -2.75
C GLY A 254 1.80 -3.82 -1.73
N LEU A 255 2.78 -3.01 -2.13
CA LEU A 255 3.81 -2.48 -1.25
C LEU A 255 3.22 -1.68 -0.09
N LEU A 256 2.23 -0.82 -0.34
CA LEU A 256 1.56 -0.04 0.71
C LEU A 256 0.73 -0.87 1.69
N LYS A 257 0.33 -2.09 1.32
CA LYS A 257 -0.38 -3.03 2.20
C LYS A 257 0.57 -3.83 3.11
N HIS A 258 1.87 -3.66 2.95
CA HIS A 258 2.83 -4.35 3.79
C HIS A 258 2.75 -3.81 5.23
N SER A 259 2.55 -4.69 6.22
CA SER A 259 2.26 -4.31 7.61
C SER A 259 3.36 -3.50 8.29
N LYS A 260 4.60 -3.56 7.79
CA LYS A 260 5.73 -2.76 8.28
C LYS A 260 5.68 -1.29 7.84
N VAL A 261 4.98 -0.98 6.75
CA VAL A 261 4.89 0.40 6.23
C VAL A 261 3.97 1.19 7.15
N LYS A 262 4.53 2.12 7.91
CA LYS A 262 3.78 3.00 8.82
C LYS A 262 3.19 4.20 8.07
N TYR A 263 4.03 4.84 7.25
CA TYR A 263 3.68 6.02 6.47
C TYR A 263 3.87 5.72 4.99
N GLY A 264 2.87 6.01 4.19
CA GLY A 264 2.98 5.80 2.76
C GLY A 264 1.89 6.50 1.98
N ARG A 265 2.18 6.76 0.71
CA ARG A 265 1.22 7.35 -0.21
C ARG A 265 1.31 6.72 -1.59
N TRP A 266 0.14 6.38 -2.11
CA TRP A 266 -0.04 5.99 -3.49
C TRP A 266 -0.01 7.22 -4.38
N VAL A 267 0.98 7.28 -5.27
CA VAL A 267 1.17 8.40 -6.19
C VAL A 267 0.22 8.25 -7.38
N ARG A 268 -0.80 9.10 -7.43
CA ARG A 268 -1.87 9.03 -8.45
C ARG A 268 -1.37 9.50 -9.80
N ALA A 269 -0.65 10.61 -9.81
CA ALA A 269 -0.15 11.21 -11.03
C ALA A 269 0.88 10.31 -11.74
N VAL A 270 0.88 10.36 -13.07
CA VAL A 270 1.81 9.56 -13.90
C VAL A 270 3.05 10.36 -14.29
N LYS A 271 2.87 11.65 -14.63
CA LYS A 271 3.98 12.50 -15.09
C LYS A 271 4.78 13.02 -13.89
N PRO A 272 6.12 12.95 -13.90
CA PRO A 272 6.95 13.34 -12.75
C PRO A 272 6.67 14.72 -12.15
N ILE A 273 6.37 15.72 -12.99
CA ILE A 273 6.05 17.07 -12.50
C ILE A 273 4.68 17.14 -11.81
N GLU A 274 3.69 16.37 -12.29
CA GLU A 274 2.37 16.30 -11.65
C GLU A 274 2.45 15.48 -10.36
N GLN A 275 3.29 14.44 -10.32
CA GLN A 275 3.60 13.72 -9.09
C GLN A 275 4.19 14.66 -8.04
N PHE A 276 5.14 15.50 -8.44
CA PHE A 276 5.72 16.48 -7.53
C PHE A 276 4.67 17.45 -6.98
N ARG A 277 3.80 17.98 -7.86
CA ARG A 277 2.67 18.84 -7.44
C ARG A 277 1.73 18.13 -6.46
N GLU A 278 1.38 16.88 -6.75
CA GLU A 278 0.52 16.06 -5.88
C GLU A 278 1.12 15.94 -4.47
N ILE A 279 2.40 15.59 -4.37
CA ILE A 279 3.09 15.41 -3.08
C ILE A 279 3.26 16.73 -2.35
N VAL A 280 3.64 17.80 -3.05
CA VAL A 280 3.76 19.13 -2.46
C VAL A 280 2.45 19.61 -1.88
N LYS A 281 1.35 19.48 -2.64
CA LYS A 281 0.02 19.89 -2.18
C LYS A 281 -0.41 19.06 -0.98
N HIS A 282 -0.26 17.73 -1.05
CA HIS A 282 -0.75 16.85 0.00
C HIS A 282 -0.04 17.06 1.35
N TYR A 283 1.29 17.19 1.33
CA TYR A 283 2.09 17.38 2.54
C TYR A 283 2.38 18.86 2.87
N HIS A 284 1.75 19.81 2.18
CA HIS A 284 1.93 21.25 2.36
C HIS A 284 3.41 21.69 2.33
N LEU A 285 4.17 21.16 1.36
CA LEU A 285 5.62 21.32 1.31
C LEU A 285 6.10 22.68 0.79
N ALA A 286 5.21 23.48 0.19
CA ALA A 286 5.58 24.65 -0.60
C ALA A 286 6.32 25.73 0.22
N ASP A 287 6.02 25.86 1.51
CA ASP A 287 6.68 26.82 2.41
C ASP A 287 8.02 26.32 2.96
N HIS A 288 8.34 25.05 2.76
CA HIS A 288 9.58 24.42 3.20
C HIS A 288 10.58 24.20 2.05
N PHE A 289 10.33 24.79 0.88
CA PHE A 289 11.28 24.71 -0.24
C PHE A 289 12.61 25.34 0.14
N ASN A 290 13.68 24.55 0.00
CA ASN A 290 15.04 24.97 0.23
C ASN A 290 15.95 24.48 -0.91
N PRO A 291 15.86 25.08 -2.12
CA PRO A 291 16.62 24.63 -3.27
C PRO A 291 18.12 24.70 -3.02
N LEU A 292 18.89 23.82 -3.68
CA LEU A 292 20.35 23.71 -3.50
C LEU A 292 20.79 23.31 -2.08
N SER A 293 19.91 22.74 -1.25
CA SER A 293 20.29 22.13 0.04
C SER A 293 20.58 20.62 -0.06
N ARG A 294 20.02 19.94 -1.08
CA ARG A 294 20.16 18.50 -1.32
C ARG A 294 20.68 18.20 -2.72
N CYS A 295 21.58 17.22 -2.80
CA CYS A 295 22.14 16.74 -4.04
C CYS A 295 21.10 15.97 -4.85
N ILE A 296 20.81 16.47 -6.04
CA ILE A 296 19.89 15.84 -6.99
C ILE A 296 20.30 14.38 -7.30
N LYS A 297 21.61 14.11 -7.37
CA LYS A 297 22.16 12.77 -7.69
C LYS A 297 22.08 11.80 -6.52
N CYS A 298 22.58 12.19 -5.35
CA CYS A 298 22.82 11.25 -4.24
C CYS A 298 22.11 11.59 -2.93
N ASN A 299 21.29 12.64 -2.90
CA ASN A 299 20.58 13.15 -1.71
C ASN A 299 21.47 13.73 -0.59
N GLY A 300 22.80 13.72 -0.76
CA GLY A 300 23.75 14.33 0.19
C GLY A 300 23.52 15.84 0.37
N THR A 301 23.93 16.37 1.51
CA THR A 301 23.85 17.82 1.77
C THR A 301 24.74 18.60 0.81
N ILE A 302 24.28 19.78 0.41
CA ILE A 302 25.03 20.72 -0.40
C ILE A 302 25.46 21.89 0.47
N THR A 303 26.73 22.27 0.37
CA THR A 303 27.29 23.44 1.06
C THR A 303 27.90 24.40 0.06
N THR A 304 27.94 25.69 0.40
CA THR A 304 28.65 26.70 -0.38
C THR A 304 30.14 26.38 -0.37
N VAL A 305 30.81 26.56 -1.52
CA VAL A 305 32.24 26.30 -1.70
C VAL A 305 32.91 27.52 -2.32
N LYS A 306 34.18 27.77 -1.96
CA LYS A 306 34.95 28.88 -2.52
C LYS A 306 35.19 28.65 -4.01
N LYS A 307 35.13 29.73 -4.80
CA LYS A 307 35.29 29.66 -6.26
C LYS A 307 36.65 29.07 -6.63
N GLU A 308 37.69 29.43 -5.90
CA GLU A 308 39.07 29.00 -6.13
C GLU A 308 39.22 27.48 -6.05
N GLU A 309 38.48 26.83 -5.16
CA GLU A 309 38.53 25.38 -4.90
C GLU A 309 37.90 24.54 -6.02
N ILE A 310 37.03 25.13 -6.84
CA ILE A 310 36.29 24.41 -7.90
C ILE A 310 36.85 24.65 -9.31
N LYS A 311 37.93 25.41 -9.46
CA LYS A 311 38.47 25.84 -10.76
C LYS A 311 38.74 24.68 -11.73
N THR A 312 39.19 23.55 -11.21
CA THR A 312 39.49 22.33 -11.99
C THR A 312 38.31 21.36 -12.08
N LYS A 313 37.25 21.58 -11.29
CA LYS A 313 36.08 20.69 -11.19
C LYS A 313 34.90 21.13 -12.09
N VAL A 314 34.98 22.29 -12.73
CA VAL A 314 33.95 22.81 -13.65
C VAL A 314 34.54 23.30 -14.97
N PRO A 315 33.76 23.33 -16.07
CA PRO A 315 34.23 23.90 -17.34
C PRO A 315 34.62 25.39 -17.20
N LYS A 316 35.69 25.82 -17.90
CA LYS A 316 36.21 27.20 -17.85
C LYS A 316 35.11 28.27 -18.04
N LYS A 317 34.19 28.07 -18.98
CA LYS A 317 33.08 29.01 -19.25
C LYS A 317 32.13 29.15 -18.05
N VAL A 318 31.87 28.06 -17.33
CA VAL A 318 31.05 28.08 -16.10
C VAL A 318 31.80 28.80 -14.98
N TYR A 319 33.10 28.51 -14.82
CA TYR A 319 33.95 29.17 -13.84
C TYR A 319 33.98 30.69 -14.01
N VAL A 320 34.15 31.17 -15.25
CA VAL A 320 34.21 32.61 -15.54
C VAL A 320 32.85 33.27 -15.30
N ASN A 321 31.77 32.65 -15.75
CA ASN A 321 30.44 33.29 -15.79
C ASN A 321 29.64 33.21 -14.47
N ASN A 322 30.14 32.52 -13.44
CA ASN A 322 29.42 32.37 -12.17
C ASN A 322 30.30 32.81 -10.99
N ILE A 323 29.67 33.41 -9.99
CA ILE A 323 30.35 33.90 -8.79
C ILE A 323 30.20 32.90 -7.65
N THR A 324 29.02 32.31 -7.50
CA THR A 324 28.67 31.40 -6.41
C THR A 324 28.62 29.96 -6.89
N PHE A 325 29.21 29.08 -6.08
CA PHE A 325 29.21 27.64 -6.29
C PHE A 325 28.82 26.92 -5.00
N SER A 326 28.19 25.78 -5.17
CA SER A 326 27.89 24.86 -4.07
C SER A 326 28.32 23.46 -4.45
N GLN A 327 28.70 22.64 -3.48
CA GLN A 327 29.18 21.29 -3.71
C GLN A 327 28.50 20.31 -2.77
N CYS A 328 28.18 19.12 -3.29
CA CYS A 328 27.69 18.04 -2.45
C CYS A 328 28.84 17.47 -1.60
N ALA A 329 28.62 17.36 -0.28
CA ALA A 329 29.59 16.79 0.64
C ALA A 329 29.84 15.28 0.46
N LYS A 330 28.98 14.57 -0.29
CA LYS A 330 29.07 13.11 -0.49
C LYS A 330 29.68 12.71 -1.84
N CYS A 331 29.15 13.25 -2.94
CA CYS A 331 29.59 12.87 -4.29
C CYS A 331 30.38 13.96 -5.02
N GLU A 332 30.71 15.06 -4.32
CA GLU A 332 31.48 16.19 -4.84
C GLU A 332 30.89 16.89 -6.08
N GLN A 333 29.63 16.59 -6.43
CA GLN A 333 28.96 17.25 -7.53
C GLN A 333 28.86 18.76 -7.25
N VAL A 334 29.39 19.55 -8.18
CA VAL A 334 29.33 21.02 -8.13
C VAL A 334 28.04 21.51 -8.79
N TYR A 335 27.43 22.53 -8.18
CA TYR A 335 26.22 23.22 -8.57
C TYR A 335 26.47 24.73 -8.66
N TRP A 336 25.75 25.41 -9.56
CA TRP A 336 25.82 26.86 -9.76
C TRP A 336 24.47 27.37 -10.30
N GLN A 337 24.23 28.69 -10.18
CA GLN A 337 23.00 29.34 -10.62
C GLN A 337 22.99 29.61 -12.13
N GLY A 338 22.93 28.54 -12.94
CA GLY A 338 22.79 28.63 -14.40
C GLY A 338 21.33 28.60 -14.87
N GLY A 339 21.12 28.52 -16.19
CA GLY A 339 19.78 28.44 -16.79
C GLY A 339 18.94 27.25 -16.30
N HIS A 340 19.56 26.15 -15.85
CA HIS A 340 18.84 25.04 -15.22
C HIS A 340 18.25 25.41 -13.86
N PHE A 341 18.97 26.19 -13.05
CA PHE A 341 18.49 26.71 -11.78
C PHE A 341 17.29 27.65 -11.98
N GLY A 342 17.34 28.55 -12.98
CA GLY A 342 16.21 29.43 -13.31
C GLY A 342 14.95 28.66 -13.71
N LYS A 343 15.08 27.57 -14.48
CA LYS A 343 13.95 26.68 -14.81
C LYS A 343 13.35 26.01 -13.58
N ILE A 344 14.20 25.53 -12.67
CA ILE A 344 13.77 24.92 -11.40
C ILE A 344 13.03 25.95 -10.55
N GLN A 345 13.59 27.15 -10.37
CA GLN A 345 12.95 28.24 -9.62
C GLN A 345 11.57 28.55 -10.19
N LYS A 346 11.44 28.67 -11.51
CA LYS A 346 10.14 28.86 -12.15
C LYS A 346 9.15 27.74 -11.83
N ILE A 347 9.59 26.48 -11.89
CA ILE A 347 8.75 25.34 -11.52
C ILE A 347 8.30 25.45 -10.06
N LEU A 348 9.22 25.73 -9.13
CA LEU A 348 8.90 25.80 -7.70
C LEU A 348 7.95 26.97 -7.41
N THR A 349 8.16 28.13 -8.02
CA THR A 349 7.24 29.27 -7.94
C THR A 349 5.87 28.94 -8.51
N ASP A 350 5.80 28.29 -9.68
CA ASP A 350 4.54 27.87 -10.29
C ASP A 350 3.78 26.88 -9.40
N VAL A 351 4.49 25.94 -8.76
CA VAL A 351 3.89 24.98 -7.83
C VAL A 351 3.43 25.68 -6.55
N LYS A 352 4.20 26.64 -6.02
CA LYS A 352 3.81 27.43 -4.84
C LYS A 352 2.56 28.26 -5.12
N ASN A 353 2.48 28.92 -6.28
CA ASN A 353 1.36 29.77 -6.65
C ASN A 353 0.07 29.01 -7.01
N ARG A 354 0.18 27.75 -7.46
CA ARG A 354 -0.97 26.89 -7.81
C ARG A 354 -1.36 25.91 -6.70
N GLY A 355 -0.52 25.79 -5.68
CA GLY A 355 -0.71 24.91 -4.52
C GLY A 355 -1.36 25.59 -3.32
N LEU A 356 -1.61 26.91 -3.42
CA LEU A 356 -2.42 27.72 -2.50
C LEU A 356 -3.86 27.83 -3.01
#